data_AF-A0A968RN58-F1
#
_entry.id   AF-A0A968RN58-F1
#
_cell.length_a   1.000
_cell.length_b   1.000
_cell.length_c   1.000
_cell.angle_alpha   90.00
_cell.angle_beta   90.00
_cell.angle_gamma   90.00
#
_symmetry.space_group_name_H-M   'P 1'
#
loop_
_entity.id
_entity.type
_entity.pdbx_description
1 polymer ?
#
loop_
_entity_poly.entity_id
_entity_poly.type
_entity_poly.pdbx_seq_one_letter_code
_entity_poly.pdbx_strand_id
1 'polypeptide(L)'
;MEDIIRAGPTALIYDLDAISDPNQVARGFITDSSYFAYSVDAEFPFEGSLQNFTIRDTSKINFEELKKVRTASLKTIITNGIPLGATVQGYFLDDKGKLLDSLFTITTQLVAPARVNTAGLVTQTEEKITFVELDEIKLNRIRNATNLVIEAIFSTANEGNTDIKIFSNQSIQVRIGMKIGL
;
A
#
# COMPACT_ATOMS: atom_id res chain seq x y z
N MET A 1 1.16 -26.54 1.11
CA MET A 1 0.19 -25.52 0.65
C MET A 1 0.76 -24.11 0.79
N GLU A 2 1.57 -23.82 1.82
CA GLU A 2 2.23 -22.51 2.00
C GLU A 2 3.20 -22.10 0.87
N ASP A 3 3.88 -23.05 0.21
CA ASP A 3 4.88 -22.73 -0.82
C ASP A 3 4.30 -22.16 -2.14
N ILE A 4 3.03 -22.42 -2.44
CA ILE A 4 2.44 -22.05 -3.74
C ILE A 4 2.04 -20.57 -3.75
N ILE A 5 1.62 -20.02 -2.61
CA ILE A 5 1.11 -18.64 -2.50
C ILE A 5 2.28 -17.64 -2.43
N ARG A 6 3.38 -18.01 -1.78
CA ARG A 6 4.59 -17.17 -1.68
C ARG A 6 5.29 -16.96 -3.03
N ALA A 7 4.98 -17.77 -4.04
CA ALA A 7 5.54 -17.66 -5.39
C ALA A 7 4.89 -16.56 -6.26
N GLY A 8 3.85 -15.88 -5.77
CA GLY A 8 3.10 -14.92 -6.58
C GLY A 8 2.41 -15.57 -7.79
N PRO A 9 1.57 -16.59 -7.57
CA PRO A 9 1.01 -17.40 -8.66
C PRO A 9 0.17 -16.52 -9.60
N THR A 10 0.48 -16.59 -10.90
CA THR A 10 -0.26 -15.87 -11.95
C THR A 10 -1.50 -16.64 -12.44
N ALA A 11 -1.64 -17.91 -12.06
CA ALA A 11 -2.75 -18.77 -12.45
C ALA A 11 -3.02 -19.86 -11.41
N LEU A 12 -4.31 -20.17 -11.21
CA LEU A 12 -4.80 -21.35 -10.48
C LEU A 12 -5.34 -22.34 -11.52
N ILE A 13 -4.70 -23.50 -11.65
CA ILE A 13 -5.16 -24.58 -12.52
C ILE A 13 -5.75 -25.66 -11.62
N TYR A 14 -7.03 -25.98 -11.84
CA TYR A 14 -7.73 -27.06 -11.13
C TYR A 14 -8.03 -28.20 -12.10
N ASP A 15 -7.91 -29.43 -11.61
CA ASP A 15 -8.33 -30.64 -12.30
C ASP A 15 -9.28 -31.42 -11.38
N LEU A 16 -10.41 -31.86 -11.91
CA LEU A 16 -11.46 -32.52 -11.15
C LEU A 16 -11.80 -33.86 -11.78
N ASP A 17 -11.35 -34.92 -11.13
CA ASP A 17 -11.71 -36.29 -11.48
C ASP A 17 -12.96 -36.72 -10.72
N ALA A 18 -14.03 -37.04 -11.44
CA ALA A 18 -15.25 -37.59 -10.87
C ALA A 18 -15.45 -39.04 -11.33
N ILE A 19 -15.50 -39.98 -10.38
CA ILE A 19 -15.85 -41.37 -10.65
C ILE A 19 -17.36 -41.53 -10.49
N SER A 20 -18.05 -41.80 -11.60
CA SER A 20 -19.46 -42.17 -11.58
C SER A 20 -19.59 -43.63 -11.18
N ASP A 21 -20.30 -43.90 -10.07
CA ASP A 21 -20.47 -45.23 -9.45
C ASP A 21 -19.17 -45.90 -8.92
N PRO A 22 -18.63 -45.43 -7.79
CA PRO A 22 -17.39 -45.95 -7.21
C PRO A 22 -17.49 -47.38 -6.65
N ASN A 23 -18.70 -47.93 -6.49
CA ASN A 23 -18.90 -49.26 -5.90
C ASN A 23 -19.34 -50.32 -6.93
N GLN A 24 -19.65 -49.94 -8.17
CA GLN A 24 -20.06 -50.80 -9.30
C GLN A 24 -21.20 -51.80 -8.97
N VAL A 25 -22.08 -51.47 -8.02
CA VAL A 25 -23.06 -52.42 -7.50
C VAL A 25 -24.34 -52.45 -8.37
N ALA A 26 -24.56 -51.46 -9.26
CA ALA A 26 -25.73 -51.41 -10.13
C ALA A 26 -25.49 -50.62 -11.43
N ARG A 27 -26.24 -50.94 -12.49
CA ARG A 27 -26.27 -50.15 -13.74
C ARG A 27 -26.89 -48.77 -13.47
N GLY A 28 -26.08 -47.72 -13.48
CA GLY A 28 -26.55 -46.32 -13.44
C GLY A 28 -26.88 -45.78 -14.84
N PHE A 29 -27.84 -44.85 -14.92
CA PHE A 29 -28.16 -44.12 -16.15
C PHE A 29 -28.02 -42.62 -15.90
N ILE A 30 -27.33 -41.92 -16.80
CA ILE A 30 -27.26 -40.45 -16.85
C ILE A 30 -28.21 -40.01 -17.96
N THR A 31 -29.17 -39.13 -17.65
CA THR A 31 -30.13 -38.59 -18.62
C THR A 31 -29.65 -37.25 -19.19
N ASP A 32 -30.29 -36.78 -20.26
CA ASP A 32 -30.06 -35.45 -20.88
C ASP A 32 -30.38 -34.27 -19.94
N SER A 33 -31.21 -34.51 -18.92
CA SER A 33 -31.49 -33.56 -17.84
C SER A 33 -30.54 -33.66 -16.65
N SER A 34 -29.63 -34.63 -16.62
CA SER A 34 -28.70 -34.84 -15.50
C SER A 34 -27.51 -33.88 -15.64
N TYR A 35 -27.26 -33.08 -14.61
CA TYR A 35 -26.11 -32.17 -14.56
C TYR A 35 -25.39 -32.27 -13.21
N PHE A 36 -24.08 -32.07 -13.24
CA PHE A 36 -23.27 -31.92 -12.04
C PHE A 36 -23.00 -30.43 -11.84
N ALA A 37 -23.53 -29.86 -10.76
CA ALA A 37 -23.25 -28.47 -10.39
C ALA A 37 -22.15 -28.45 -9.33
N TYR A 38 -21.05 -27.77 -9.62
CA TYR A 38 -19.97 -27.53 -8.67
C TYR A 38 -19.66 -26.03 -8.63
N SER A 39 -19.37 -25.51 -7.44
CA SER A 39 -18.86 -24.16 -7.22
C SER A 39 -17.49 -24.29 -6.57
N VAL A 40 -16.49 -23.60 -7.10
CA VAL A 40 -15.17 -23.50 -6.49
C VAL A 40 -14.99 -22.05 -6.08
N ASP A 41 -15.04 -21.81 -4.78
CA ASP A 41 -14.73 -20.51 -4.18
C ASP A 41 -13.31 -20.54 -3.63
N ALA A 42 -12.43 -19.72 -4.21
CA ALA A 42 -11.06 -19.56 -3.74
C ALA A 42 -10.93 -18.22 -3.01
N GLU A 43 -10.73 -18.28 -1.69
CA GLU A 43 -10.38 -17.12 -0.88
C GLU A 43 -8.87 -17.09 -0.67
N PHE A 44 -8.21 -16.04 -1.14
CA PHE A 44 -6.78 -15.83 -0.92
C PHE A 44 -6.61 -14.88 0.27
N PRO A 45 -6.20 -15.39 1.44
CA PRO A 45 -5.95 -14.51 2.56
C PRO A 45 -4.64 -13.75 2.28
N PHE A 46 -4.66 -12.43 2.47
CA PHE A 46 -3.45 -11.61 2.44
C PHE A 46 -2.68 -11.84 3.75
N GLU A 47 -1.92 -12.94 3.79
CA GLU A 47 -1.06 -13.30 4.92
C GLU A 47 0.41 -13.25 4.53
N GLY A 48 1.21 -12.61 5.37
CA GLY A 48 2.66 -12.58 5.21
C GLY A 48 3.28 -11.35 5.84
N SER A 49 4.54 -11.10 5.51
CA SER A 49 5.29 -9.97 6.02
C SER A 49 5.94 -9.16 4.90
N LEU A 50 6.08 -7.85 5.11
CA LEU A 50 6.71 -6.94 4.16
C LEU A 50 7.76 -6.13 4.89
N GLN A 51 8.95 -6.04 4.31
CA GLN A 51 10.01 -5.21 4.85
C GLN A 51 10.59 -4.33 3.73
N ASN A 52 10.61 -3.02 3.97
CA ASN A 52 11.25 -2.03 3.09
C ASN A 52 10.78 -2.11 1.63
N PHE A 53 9.49 -2.36 1.42
CA PHE A 53 8.93 -2.33 0.07
C PHE A 53 8.80 -0.90 -0.40
N THR A 54 9.59 -0.55 -1.40
CA THR A 54 9.71 0.82 -1.89
C THR A 54 8.90 1.02 -3.15
N ILE A 55 7.97 1.96 -3.12
CA ILE A 55 7.28 2.52 -4.29
C ILE A 55 7.89 3.88 -4.57
N ARG A 56 8.29 4.11 -5.81
CA ARG A 56 8.77 5.40 -6.27
C ARG A 56 7.93 5.87 -7.45
N ASP A 57 7.39 7.08 -7.34
CA ASP A 57 6.62 7.72 -8.41
C ASP A 57 7.19 9.12 -8.71
N THR A 58 7.04 9.57 -9.95
CA THR A 58 7.51 10.89 -10.40
C THR A 58 6.36 11.66 -11.02
N SER A 59 6.06 12.83 -10.45
CA SER A 59 5.02 13.74 -10.93
C SER A 59 5.63 15.03 -11.46
N LYS A 60 5.05 15.58 -12.53
CA LYS A 60 5.42 16.91 -13.02
C LYS A 60 4.77 17.98 -12.15
N ILE A 61 5.54 19.00 -11.79
CA ILE A 61 5.08 20.12 -10.97
C ILE A 61 5.44 21.45 -11.66
N ASN A 62 4.67 22.48 -11.36
CA ASN A 62 4.95 23.84 -11.83
C ASN A 62 4.65 24.84 -10.71
N PHE A 63 5.68 25.59 -10.30
CA PHE A 63 5.57 26.61 -9.27
C PHE A 63 5.28 28.02 -9.81
N GLU A 64 5.01 28.19 -11.10
CA GLU A 64 4.76 29.51 -11.70
C GLU A 64 3.60 30.27 -11.04
N GLU A 65 2.53 29.55 -10.69
CA GLU A 65 1.36 30.13 -10.01
C GLU A 65 1.63 30.44 -8.53
N LEU A 66 2.70 29.89 -7.96
CA LEU A 66 3.10 30.03 -6.56
C LEU A 66 4.27 31.03 -6.40
N LYS A 67 4.55 31.86 -7.43
CA LYS A 67 5.61 32.90 -7.39
C LYS A 67 5.47 33.89 -6.24
N LYS A 68 4.23 34.18 -5.80
CA LYS A 68 3.93 35.10 -4.69
C LYS A 68 3.87 34.44 -3.32
N VAL A 69 3.92 33.11 -3.25
CA VAL A 69 3.90 32.36 -1.99
C VAL A 69 5.26 32.51 -1.32
N ARG A 70 5.26 32.96 -0.06
CA ARG A 70 6.44 33.09 0.80
C ARG A 70 6.61 31.92 1.74
N THR A 71 5.51 31.32 2.17
CA THR A 71 5.52 30.14 3.04
C THR A 71 4.41 29.18 2.64
N ALA A 72 4.64 27.88 2.84
CA ALA A 72 3.59 26.88 2.71
C ALA A 72 3.73 25.84 3.82
N SER A 73 2.61 25.37 4.35
CA SER A 73 2.56 24.32 5.35
C SER A 73 1.65 23.21 4.83
N LEU A 74 2.20 22.00 4.70
CA LEU A 74 1.45 20.80 4.39
C LEU A 74 1.11 20.07 5.67
N LYS A 75 -0.17 19.85 5.93
CA LYS A 75 -0.67 19.05 7.04
C LYS A 75 -1.20 17.72 6.50
N THR A 76 -0.70 16.62 7.03
CA THR A 76 -1.25 15.29 6.77
C THR A 76 -1.77 14.68 8.08
N ILE A 77 -2.95 14.08 8.04
CA ILE A 77 -3.52 13.29 9.12
C ILE A 77 -3.79 11.90 8.55
N ILE A 78 -3.12 10.88 9.08
CA ILE A 78 -3.28 9.50 8.63
C ILE A 78 -3.76 8.67 9.81
N THR A 79 -4.91 8.01 9.63
CA THR A 79 -5.43 7.00 10.55
C THR A 79 -5.29 5.64 9.87
N ASN A 80 -4.44 4.77 10.42
CA ASN A 80 -4.07 3.49 9.86
C ASN A 80 -4.69 2.33 10.66
N GLY A 81 -5.58 1.59 10.02
CA GLY A 81 -6.20 0.38 10.56
C GLY A 81 -5.66 -0.93 9.97
N ILE A 82 -4.63 -0.88 9.12
CA ILE A 82 -3.99 -2.07 8.57
C ILE A 82 -2.59 -2.27 9.17
N PRO A 83 -2.07 -3.50 9.22
CA PRO A 83 -0.77 -3.80 9.82
C PRO A 83 0.43 -3.44 8.92
N LEU A 84 0.34 -2.31 8.20
CA LEU A 84 1.34 -1.80 7.25
C LEU A 84 1.65 -0.33 7.57
N GLY A 85 2.90 -0.02 7.89
CA GLY A 85 3.39 1.33 8.10
C GLY A 85 3.90 1.97 6.82
N ALA A 86 3.93 3.30 6.78
CA ALA A 86 4.42 4.05 5.63
C ALA A 86 5.41 5.14 6.05
N THR A 87 6.55 5.15 5.37
CA THR A 87 7.59 6.16 5.48
C THR A 87 7.74 6.84 4.13
N VAL A 88 7.77 8.17 4.11
CA VAL A 88 7.79 8.92 2.85
C VAL A 88 8.94 9.92 2.81
N GLN A 89 9.51 10.06 1.62
CA GLN A 89 10.41 11.13 1.25
C GLN A 89 10.00 11.72 -0.10
N GLY A 90 10.14 13.04 -0.25
CA GLY A 90 9.94 13.73 -1.52
C GLY A 90 11.24 14.38 -1.97
N TYR A 91 11.50 14.40 -3.28
CA TYR A 91 12.66 15.05 -3.88
C TYR A 91 12.19 15.98 -5.01
N PHE A 92 12.58 17.24 -4.94
CA PHE A 92 12.31 18.24 -5.97
C PHE A 92 13.48 18.29 -6.94
N LEU A 93 13.22 18.10 -8.24
CA LEU A 93 14.26 18.08 -9.27
C LEU A 93 13.97 19.10 -10.38
N ASP A 94 15.03 19.61 -10.99
CA ASP A 94 14.94 20.43 -12.20
C ASP A 94 14.63 19.61 -13.46
N ASP A 95 14.54 20.29 -14.60
CA ASP A 95 14.28 19.71 -15.93
C ASP A 95 15.36 18.71 -16.39
N LYS A 96 16.56 18.79 -15.82
CA LYS A 96 17.69 17.90 -16.10
C LYS A 96 17.81 16.77 -15.08
N GLY A 97 16.87 16.66 -14.14
CA GLY A 97 16.88 15.64 -13.09
C GLY A 97 17.89 15.90 -11.97
N LYS A 98 18.39 17.13 -11.82
CA LYS A 98 19.24 17.50 -10.69
C LYS A 98 18.39 17.76 -9.46
N LEU A 99 18.77 17.16 -8.33
CA LEU A 99 18.14 17.42 -7.03
C LEU A 99 18.32 18.90 -6.63
N LEU A 100 17.20 19.58 -6.38
CA LEU A 100 17.15 20.94 -5.87
C LEU A 100 16.99 20.96 -4.34
N ASP A 101 16.01 20.20 -3.82
CA ASP A 101 15.79 20.05 -2.39
C ASP A 101 14.94 18.79 -2.09
N SER A 102 14.82 18.42 -0.82
CA SER A 102 13.94 17.34 -0.34
C SER A 102 12.74 17.88 0.43
N LEU A 103 11.62 17.17 0.38
CA LEU A 103 10.41 17.51 1.12
C LEU A 103 10.67 17.44 2.63
N PHE A 104 11.21 16.31 3.09
CA PHE A 104 11.64 16.12 4.48
C PHE A 104 13.16 16.18 4.58
N THR A 105 13.70 16.88 5.59
CA THR A 105 15.14 16.92 5.83
C THR A 105 15.69 15.54 6.23
N ILE A 106 14.87 14.77 6.95
CA ILE A 106 15.14 13.39 7.33
C ILE A 106 13.92 12.59 6.88
N THR A 107 14.16 11.42 6.27
CA THR A 107 13.10 10.48 5.91
C THR A 107 12.16 10.28 7.10
N THR A 108 10.88 10.56 6.89
CA THR A 108 9.91 10.69 7.98
C THR A 108 8.86 9.59 7.86
N GLN A 109 8.68 8.84 8.94
CA GLN A 109 7.56 7.91 9.04
C GLN A 109 6.24 8.70 9.07
N LEU A 110 5.40 8.57 8.06
CA LEU A 110 4.11 9.27 8.01
C LEU A 110 3.05 8.59 8.87
N VAL A 111 3.11 7.27 9.01
CA VAL A 111 2.26 6.51 9.94
C VAL A 111 2.92 5.17 10.30
N ALA A 112 2.74 4.73 11.55
CA ALA A 112 3.16 3.42 12.01
C ALA A 112 2.18 2.33 11.52
N PRO A 113 2.61 1.06 11.39
CA PRO A 113 1.68 -0.05 11.16
C PRO A 113 0.71 -0.17 12.34
N ALA A 114 -0.55 -0.54 12.08
CA ALA A 114 -1.49 -0.88 13.15
C ALA A 114 -0.94 -2.03 14.00
N ARG A 115 -1.17 -1.99 15.31
CA ARG A 115 -0.66 -3.01 16.24
C ARG A 115 -1.40 -4.32 16.03
N VAL A 116 -0.65 -5.42 16.09
CA VAL A 116 -1.18 -6.77 15.92
C VAL A 116 -0.96 -7.62 17.17
N ASN A 117 -1.81 -8.63 17.38
CA ASN A 117 -1.58 -9.67 18.37
C ASN A 117 -0.68 -10.79 17.82
N THR A 118 -0.46 -11.85 18.61
CA THR A 118 0.33 -13.03 18.22
C THR A 118 -0.23 -13.83 17.05
N ALA A 119 -1.50 -13.62 16.68
CA ALA A 119 -2.15 -14.24 15.53
C ALA A 119 -2.15 -13.34 14.27
N GLY A 120 -1.45 -12.20 14.30
CA GLY A 120 -1.37 -11.27 13.17
C GLY A 120 -2.63 -10.42 12.97
N LEU A 121 -3.56 -10.40 13.95
CA LEU A 121 -4.80 -9.63 13.88
C LEU A 121 -4.62 -8.24 14.50
N VAL A 122 -5.15 -7.22 13.82
CA VAL A 122 -5.09 -5.83 14.30
C VAL A 122 -5.87 -5.68 15.60
N THR A 123 -5.24 -5.09 16.61
CA THR A 123 -5.82 -4.80 17.93
C THR A 123 -6.04 -3.30 18.16
N GLN A 124 -5.25 -2.46 17.50
CA GLN A 124 -5.30 -1.01 17.68
C GLN A 124 -4.87 -0.27 16.40
N THR A 125 -5.66 0.73 16.02
CA THR A 125 -5.33 1.66 14.92
C THR A 125 -4.28 2.67 15.37
N GLU A 126 -3.43 3.10 14.45
CA GLU A 126 -2.44 4.15 14.70
C GLU A 126 -2.87 5.45 13.99
N GLU A 127 -2.70 6.60 14.64
CA GLU A 127 -2.92 7.90 14.02
C GLU A 127 -1.67 8.75 14.10
N LYS A 128 -1.35 9.45 13.02
CA LYS A 128 -0.26 10.42 13.00
C LYS A 128 -0.63 11.69 12.24
N ILE A 129 -0.35 12.82 12.89
CA ILE A 129 -0.44 14.16 12.29
C ILE A 129 0.99 14.61 12.01
N THR A 130 1.26 14.98 10.76
CA THR A 130 2.56 15.50 10.32
C THR A 130 2.37 16.86 9.69
N PHE A 131 3.25 17.80 10.03
CA PHE A 131 3.35 19.11 9.41
C PHE A 131 4.69 19.19 8.67
N VAL A 132 4.63 19.66 7.42
CA VAL A 132 5.82 19.96 6.62
C VAL A 132 5.80 21.43 6.29
N GLU A 133 6.74 22.16 6.88
CA GLU A 133 6.91 23.58 6.62
C GLU A 133 7.88 23.77 5.44
N LEU A 134 7.41 24.50 4.43
CA LEU A 134 8.19 25.01 3.33
C LEU A 134 8.38 26.51 3.59
N ASP A 135 9.50 26.84 4.22
CA ASP A 135 9.90 28.22 4.45
C ASP A 135 10.30 28.91 3.13
N GLU A 136 10.48 30.23 3.19
CA GLU A 136 10.83 31.02 2.01
C GLU A 136 12.15 30.56 1.38
N ILE A 137 13.09 30.07 2.19
CA ILE A 137 14.39 29.61 1.72
C ILE A 137 14.23 28.32 0.91
N LYS A 138 13.49 27.33 1.42
CA LYS A 138 13.21 26.07 0.71
C LYS A 138 12.36 26.34 -0.53
N LEU A 139 11.32 27.17 -0.42
CA LEU A 139 10.50 27.56 -1.57
C LEU A 139 11.35 28.17 -2.68
N ASN A 140 12.23 29.11 -2.35
CA ASN A 140 13.13 29.72 -3.34
C ASN A 140 14.08 28.71 -4.01
N ARG A 141 14.53 27.67 -3.29
CA ARG A 141 15.34 26.59 -3.87
C ARG A 141 14.56 25.71 -4.84
N ILE A 142 13.28 25.46 -4.57
CA ILE A 142 12.44 24.55 -5.37
C ILE A 142 11.58 25.27 -6.43
N ARG A 143 11.64 26.61 -6.54
CA ARG A 143 10.87 27.38 -7.54
C ARG A 143 11.10 26.93 -8.99
N ASN A 144 12.30 26.43 -9.28
CA ASN A 144 12.68 25.94 -10.60
C ASN A 144 12.49 24.43 -10.75
N ALA A 145 11.91 23.75 -9.76
CA ALA A 145 11.63 22.33 -9.84
C ALA A 145 10.52 22.08 -10.86
N THR A 146 10.74 21.08 -11.71
CA THR A 146 9.79 20.63 -12.73
C THR A 146 9.27 19.23 -12.41
N ASN A 147 9.95 18.50 -11.52
CA ASN A 147 9.59 17.16 -11.10
C ASN A 147 9.58 17.04 -9.57
N LEU A 148 8.60 16.30 -9.05
CA LEU A 148 8.54 15.80 -7.68
C LEU A 148 8.63 14.27 -7.73
N VAL A 149 9.70 13.72 -7.18
CA VAL A 149 9.81 12.27 -6.94
C VAL A 149 9.34 11.98 -5.53
N ILE A 150 8.34 11.14 -5.39
CA ILE A 150 7.89 10.62 -4.11
C ILE A 150 8.39 9.19 -3.96
N GLU A 151 9.06 8.93 -2.85
CA GLU A 151 9.48 7.61 -2.42
C GLU A 151 8.70 7.23 -1.16
N ALA A 152 7.93 6.16 -1.24
CA ALA A 152 7.19 5.60 -0.13
C ALA A 152 7.73 4.20 0.19
N ILE A 153 8.11 3.99 1.45
CA ILE A 153 8.65 2.74 1.97
C ILE A 153 7.62 2.15 2.92
N PHE A 154 7.21 0.92 2.65
CA PHE A 154 6.21 0.21 3.42
C PHE A 154 6.82 -0.99 4.15
N SER A 155 6.46 -1.16 5.42
CA SER A 155 6.87 -2.28 6.25
C SER A 155 5.74 -2.73 7.16
N THR A 156 5.57 -4.04 7.35
CA THR A 156 4.56 -4.58 8.27
C THR A 156 4.98 -4.38 9.72
N ALA A 157 4.03 -4.59 10.64
CA ALA A 157 4.31 -4.60 12.07
C ALA A 157 5.49 -5.51 12.44
N ASN A 158 6.20 -5.18 13.52
CA ASN A 158 7.38 -5.90 14.00
C ASN A 158 8.50 -6.05 12.94
N GLU A 159 8.63 -5.08 12.04
CA GLU A 159 9.67 -5.02 11.00
C GLU A 159 9.69 -6.21 10.03
N GLY A 160 8.53 -6.85 9.82
CA GLY A 160 8.43 -8.02 8.95
C GLY A 160 8.74 -9.36 9.63
N ASN A 161 8.98 -9.37 10.95
CA ASN A 161 9.24 -10.60 11.71
C ASN A 161 7.97 -11.33 12.17
N THR A 162 6.79 -10.81 11.84
CA THR A 162 5.50 -11.44 12.17
C THR A 162 4.63 -11.44 10.93
N ASP A 163 4.06 -12.59 10.59
CA ASP A 163 3.06 -12.69 9.54
C ASP A 163 1.80 -11.93 9.98
N ILE A 164 1.37 -11.02 9.13
CA ILE A 164 0.18 -10.20 9.37
C ILE A 164 -0.95 -10.65 8.46
N LYS A 165 -2.19 -10.41 8.89
CA LYS A 165 -3.39 -10.69 8.09
C LYS A 165 -4.09 -9.37 7.75
N ILE A 166 -4.31 -9.13 6.46
CA ILE A 166 -5.07 -7.97 5.99
C ILE A 166 -6.48 -8.41 5.62
N PHE A 167 -7.47 -7.81 6.28
CA PHE A 167 -8.88 -8.10 6.04
C PHE A 167 -9.55 -6.96 5.28
N SER A 168 -10.59 -7.28 4.52
CA SER A 168 -11.36 -6.31 3.72
C SER A 168 -12.10 -5.25 4.55
N ASN A 169 -12.31 -5.50 5.85
CA ASN A 169 -12.93 -4.56 6.78
C ASN A 169 -11.96 -3.54 7.40
N GLN A 170 -10.65 -3.66 7.11
CA GLN A 170 -9.63 -2.71 7.56
C GLN A 170 -9.39 -1.63 6.51
N SER A 171 -9.02 -0.43 6.95
CA SER A 171 -8.81 0.70 6.03
C SER A 171 -7.70 1.64 6.52
N ILE A 172 -7.14 2.40 5.57
CA ILE A 172 -6.31 3.58 5.84
C ILE A 172 -7.12 4.80 5.43
N GLN A 173 -7.18 5.79 6.31
CA GLN A 173 -7.73 7.10 6.02
C GLN A 173 -6.61 8.13 5.96
N VAL A 174 -6.50 8.82 4.82
CA VAL A 174 -5.52 9.90 4.62
C VAL A 174 -6.27 11.21 4.41
N ARG A 175 -5.95 12.24 5.20
CA ARG A 175 -6.42 13.62 5.00
C ARG A 175 -5.23 14.53 4.80
N ILE A 176 -5.23 15.29 3.72
CA ILE A 176 -4.13 16.22 3.37
C ILE A 176 -4.72 17.61 3.19
N GLY A 177 -4.05 18.61 3.76
CA GLY A 177 -4.38 20.01 3.57
C GLY A 177 -3.11 20.84 3.41
N MET A 178 -3.20 21.90 2.61
CA MET A 178 -2.10 22.86 2.41
C MET A 178 -2.56 24.25 2.82
N LYS A 179 -1.71 24.95 3.57
CA LYS A 179 -1.88 26.37 3.90
C LYS A 179 -0.76 27.15 3.23
N ILE A 180 -1.10 28.23 2.54
CA ILE A 180 -0.15 29.14 1.90
C ILE A 180 -0.13 30.49 2.61
N GLY A 181 1.05 31.09 2.72
CA GLY A 181 1.28 32.45 3.17
C GLY A 181 1.85 33.30 2.03
N LEU A 182 1.29 34.50 1.84
CA LEU A 182 1.69 35.48 0.83
C LEU A 182 2.68 36.52 1.38
#